data_AF-A0A3Q3VVA5-F1
#
_entry.id   AF-A0A3Q3VVA5-F1
#
_cell.length_a   1.000
_cell.length_b   1.000
_cell.length_c   1.000
_cell.angle_alpha   90.00
_cell.angle_beta   90.00
_cell.angle_gamma   90.00
#
_symmetry.space_group_name_H-M   'P 1'
#
loop_
_entity.id
_entity.type
_entity.pdbx_description
1 polymer ?
#
loop_
_entity_poly.entity_id
_entity_poly.type
_entity_poly.pdbx_seq_one_letter_code
_entity_poly.pdbx_strand_id
1 'polypeptide(L)'
;ILRWGKSSNGMQPEPPEMAVPRMNGCDVDSEMAGRLAERLFKLDGIQRVDVVKHLDKDNDFSHAVGEEYLKFFDFHGQTLDHALRSFLKVVVLIGETQERERVLQHFACRFHQCNPDSFSSSGSVLALTCALMLLNTDLHGQVRDIYDCKGYNAT
;
A
#
# COMPACT_ATOMS: atom_id res chain seq x y z
N ILE A 1 -40.25 45.64 -52.87
CA ILE A 1 -38.80 45.84 -52.63
C ILE A 1 -38.16 44.45 -52.53
N LEU A 2 -37.44 44.11 -53.60
CA LEU A 2 -36.34 43.15 -53.77
C LEU A 2 -36.39 41.73 -53.16
N ARG A 3 -36.44 40.80 -54.11
CA ARG A 3 -36.00 39.40 -54.12
C ARG A 3 -34.47 39.30 -54.01
N TRP A 4 -33.96 38.30 -53.29
CA TRP A 4 -32.64 37.63 -53.41
C TRP A 4 -32.69 36.42 -52.45
N GLY A 5 -32.31 35.18 -52.71
CA GLY A 5 -31.71 34.45 -53.84
C GLY A 5 -31.44 33.01 -53.31
N LYS A 6 -31.64 31.97 -54.14
CA LYS A 6 -31.30 30.57 -53.82
C LYS A 6 -29.78 30.36 -53.79
N SER A 7 -29.29 29.41 -52.98
CA SER A 7 -28.34 28.31 -53.34
C SER A 7 -27.70 27.75 -52.05
N SER A 8 -28.08 26.56 -51.57
CA SER A 8 -27.34 25.29 -51.78
C SER A 8 -25.82 25.45 -51.66
N ASN A 9 -25.24 25.07 -50.51
CA ASN A 9 -23.89 24.51 -50.48
C ASN A 9 -23.62 23.66 -49.23
N GLY A 10 -23.15 22.43 -49.50
CA GLY A 10 -22.32 21.53 -48.70
C GLY A 10 -22.39 21.56 -47.17
N MET A 11 -23.00 20.53 -46.60
CA MET A 11 -22.59 20.00 -45.30
C MET A 11 -21.17 19.42 -45.45
N GLN A 12 -20.15 20.11 -44.94
CA GLN A 12 -18.87 19.48 -44.59
C GLN A 12 -18.86 19.30 -43.07
N PRO A 13 -18.61 18.10 -42.54
CA PRO A 13 -18.35 17.94 -41.11
C PRO A 13 -16.95 18.49 -40.81
N GLU A 14 -16.90 19.46 -39.90
CA GLU A 14 -15.70 19.96 -39.26
C GLU A 14 -14.95 18.79 -38.58
N PRO A 15 -13.62 18.67 -38.71
CA PRO A 15 -12.88 17.62 -38.03
C PRO A 15 -12.97 17.83 -36.50
N PRO A 16 -13.13 16.76 -35.70
CA PRO A 16 -13.14 16.90 -34.26
C PRO A 16 -11.79 17.46 -33.79
N GLU A 17 -11.87 18.69 -33.30
CA GLU A 17 -10.83 19.40 -32.58
C GLU A 17 -10.34 18.53 -31.42
N MET A 18 -9.05 18.17 -31.49
CA MET A 18 -8.17 17.69 -30.43
C MET A 18 -8.84 17.35 -29.09
N ALA A 19 -9.24 16.08 -28.93
CA ALA A 19 -9.40 15.50 -27.60
C ALA A 19 -8.00 15.28 -27.01
N VAL A 20 -7.45 16.33 -26.41
CA VAL A 20 -6.33 16.20 -25.48
C VAL A 20 -6.78 15.22 -24.39
N PRO A 21 -6.12 14.07 -24.18
CA PRO A 21 -6.49 13.19 -23.10
C PRO A 21 -6.32 13.96 -21.80
N ARG A 22 -7.44 14.27 -21.15
CA ARG A 22 -7.46 14.73 -19.77
C ARG A 22 -6.88 13.57 -18.95
N MET A 23 -5.58 13.64 -18.65
CA MET A 23 -4.95 12.79 -17.66
C MET A 23 -5.67 13.02 -16.34
N ASN A 24 -6.51 12.06 -15.98
CA ASN A 24 -7.30 12.07 -14.76
C ASN A 24 -6.35 12.11 -13.56
N GLY A 25 -6.54 13.08 -12.68
CA GLY A 25 -5.78 13.27 -11.44
C GLY A 25 -6.00 12.20 -10.37
N CYS A 26 -6.20 10.93 -10.76
CA CYS A 26 -6.22 9.76 -9.88
C CYS A 26 -5.02 8.83 -10.14
N ASP A 27 -4.38 8.92 -11.31
CA ASP A 27 -3.22 8.11 -11.67
C ASP A 27 -1.93 8.62 -10.98
N VAL A 28 -1.88 9.94 -10.77
CA VAL A 28 -0.70 10.63 -10.21
C VAL A 28 -0.43 10.20 -8.76
N ASP A 29 -1.47 10.01 -7.95
CA ASP A 29 -1.32 9.57 -6.56
C ASP A 29 -0.80 8.14 -6.46
N SER A 30 -1.24 7.23 -7.36
CA SER A 30 -0.73 5.86 -7.42
C SER A 30 0.73 5.81 -7.88
N GLU A 31 1.10 6.59 -8.90
CA GLU A 31 2.49 6.66 -9.36
C GLU A 31 3.42 7.25 -8.29
N MET A 32 2.99 8.32 -7.61
CA MET A 32 3.75 8.91 -6.49
C MET A 32 3.85 7.97 -5.30
N ALA A 33 2.76 7.26 -4.96
CA ALA A 33 2.75 6.24 -3.92
C ALA A 33 3.73 5.11 -4.25
N GLY A 34 3.77 4.65 -5.50
CA GLY A 34 4.70 3.64 -5.98
C GLY A 34 6.17 4.07 -5.86
N ARG A 35 6.50 5.30 -6.26
CA ARG A 35 7.86 5.86 -6.10
C ARG A 35 8.27 5.96 -4.63
N LEU A 36 7.36 6.37 -3.75
CA LEU A 36 7.64 6.41 -2.31
C LEU A 36 7.82 5.01 -1.74
N ALA A 37 6.94 4.07 -2.08
CA ALA A 37 7.02 2.67 -1.69
C ALA A 37 8.36 2.02 -2.09
N GLU A 38 8.84 2.29 -3.31
CA GLU A 38 10.15 1.80 -3.76
C GLU A 38 11.29 2.35 -2.90
N ARG A 39 11.26 3.65 -2.58
CA ARG A 39 12.26 4.28 -1.70
C ARG A 39 12.22 3.73 -0.28
N LEU A 40 11.02 3.48 0.26
CA LEU A 40 10.83 2.84 1.56
C LEU A 40 11.42 1.42 1.57
N PHE A 41 11.24 0.65 0.49
CA PHE A 41 11.76 -0.71 0.40
C PHE A 41 13.28 -0.76 0.23
N LYS A 42 13.85 0.15 -0.58
CA LYS A 42 15.30 0.27 -0.76
C LYS A 42 16.01 0.95 0.42
N LEU A 43 15.26 1.52 1.37
CA LEU A 43 15.78 2.34 2.47
C LEU A 43 16.66 3.49 1.98
N ASP A 44 16.28 4.10 0.86
CA ASP A 44 17.05 5.19 0.23
C ASP A 44 16.84 6.52 0.98
N GLY A 45 17.72 6.74 1.96
CA GLY A 45 17.66 7.89 2.87
C GLY A 45 16.58 7.76 3.96
N ILE A 46 16.01 6.57 4.16
CA ILE A 46 14.93 6.31 5.12
C ILE A 46 15.34 5.19 6.07
N GLN A 47 15.18 5.41 7.38
CA GLN A 47 15.44 4.38 8.38
C GLN A 47 14.29 3.37 8.43
N ARG A 48 14.58 2.10 8.75
CA ARG A 48 13.54 1.05 8.86
C ARG A 48 12.43 1.41 9.85
N VAL A 49 12.77 2.14 10.91
CA VAL A 49 11.83 2.61 11.93
C VAL A 49 10.86 3.67 11.41
N ASP A 50 11.21 4.36 10.33
CA ASP A 50 10.37 5.40 9.74
C ASP A 50 9.41 4.84 8.69
N VAL A 51 9.63 3.62 8.20
CA VAL A 51 8.75 2.99 7.19
C VAL A 51 7.31 2.95 7.68
N VAL A 52 7.08 2.53 8.92
CA VAL A 52 5.73 2.44 9.50
C VAL A 52 5.02 3.79 9.52
N LYS A 53 5.72 4.89 9.78
CA LYS A 53 5.15 6.26 9.81
C LYS A 53 4.57 6.73 8.47
N HIS A 54 4.91 6.04 7.39
CA HIS A 54 4.38 6.29 6.05
C HIS A 54 3.20 5.38 5.69
N LEU A 55 2.95 4.34 6.49
CA LEU A 55 1.94 3.31 6.25
C LEU A 55 0.80 3.32 7.28
N ASP A 56 1.05 3.86 8.48
CA ASP A 56 0.13 3.86 9.61
C ASP A 56 -0.87 5.02 9.63
N LYS A 57 -0.81 5.94 8.66
CA LYS A 57 -1.70 7.10 8.62
C LYS A 57 -3.06 6.77 8.01
N ASP A 58 -4.09 7.43 8.54
CA ASP A 58 -5.47 7.34 8.08
C ASP A 58 -5.76 8.27 6.90
N ASN A 59 -5.11 8.03 5.76
CA ASN A 59 -5.41 8.78 4.54
C ASN A 59 -5.16 7.94 3.29
N ASP A 60 -5.85 8.30 2.20
CA ASP A 60 -5.83 7.54 0.93
C ASP A 60 -4.41 7.37 0.36
N PHE A 61 -3.55 8.38 0.50
CA PHE A 61 -2.17 8.30 0.03
C PHE A 61 -1.33 7.29 0.82
N SER A 62 -1.43 7.29 2.16
CA SER A 62 -0.77 6.31 3.04
C SER A 62 -1.27 4.90 2.75
N HIS A 63 -2.57 4.75 2.51
CA HIS A 63 -3.13 3.47 2.10
C HIS A 63 -2.56 3.00 0.76
N ALA A 64 -2.51 3.87 -0.25
CA ALA A 64 -1.92 3.56 -1.54
C ALA A 64 -0.41 3.22 -1.42
N VAL A 65 0.36 3.96 -0.63
CA VAL A 65 1.77 3.68 -0.37
C VAL A 65 1.93 2.31 0.30
N GLY A 66 1.07 1.96 1.26
CA GLY A 66 1.06 0.65 1.90
C GLY A 66 0.78 -0.48 0.92
N GLU A 67 -0.21 -0.31 0.03
CA GLU A 67 -0.50 -1.30 -1.00
C GLU A 67 0.67 -1.48 -1.98
N GLU A 68 1.26 -0.38 -2.49
CA GLU A 68 2.42 -0.44 -3.37
C GLU A 68 3.65 -1.03 -2.65
N TYR A 69 3.87 -0.67 -1.39
CA TYR A 69 5.00 -1.19 -0.60
C TYR A 69 4.89 -2.69 -0.37
N LEU A 70 3.67 -3.19 -0.09
CA LEU A 70 3.44 -4.60 0.12
C LEU A 70 3.57 -5.43 -1.18
N LYS A 71 3.50 -4.82 -2.37
CA LYS A 71 3.76 -5.52 -3.64
C LYS A 71 5.19 -6.04 -3.77
N PHE A 72 6.16 -5.42 -3.09
CA PHE A 72 7.54 -5.91 -3.05
C PHE A 72 7.71 -7.19 -2.21
N PHE A 73 6.69 -7.58 -1.44
CA PHE A 73 6.67 -8.83 -0.71
C PHE A 73 5.92 -9.90 -1.51
N ASP A 74 6.57 -11.04 -1.69
CA ASP A 74 5.99 -12.23 -2.29
C ASP A 74 5.60 -13.23 -1.20
N PHE A 75 4.31 -13.49 -1.07
CA PHE A 75 3.74 -14.42 -0.10
C PHE A 75 3.09 -15.65 -0.76
N HIS A 76 3.22 -15.83 -2.08
CA HIS A 76 2.56 -16.94 -2.77
C HIS A 76 3.05 -18.30 -2.23
N GLY A 77 2.10 -19.17 -1.89
CA GLY A 77 2.38 -20.52 -1.40
C GLY A 77 3.01 -20.58 0.00
N GLN A 78 3.13 -19.44 0.71
CA GLN A 78 3.61 -19.41 2.08
C GLN A 78 2.45 -19.60 3.06
N THR A 79 2.73 -20.24 4.20
CA THR A 79 1.80 -20.24 5.32
C THR A 79 1.76 -18.85 5.97
N LEU A 80 0.65 -18.51 6.63
CA LEU A 80 0.46 -17.19 7.25
C LEU A 80 1.57 -16.85 8.25
N ASP A 81 1.99 -17.81 9.07
CA ASP A 81 3.05 -17.62 10.05
C ASP A 81 4.42 -17.35 9.40
N HIS A 82 4.72 -18.02 8.28
CA HIS A 82 5.97 -17.82 7.55
C HIS A 82 6.01 -16.45 6.87
N ALA A 83 4.92 -16.08 6.19
CA ALA A 83 4.77 -14.77 5.57
C ALA A 83 4.87 -13.64 6.60
N LEU A 84 4.19 -13.79 7.74
CA LEU A 84 4.23 -12.81 8.84
C LEU A 84 5.64 -12.66 9.40
N ARG A 85 6.36 -13.76 9.66
CA ARG A 85 7.75 -13.70 10.12
C ARG A 85 8.66 -13.03 9.09
N SER A 86 8.49 -13.30 7.80
CA SER A 86 9.26 -12.67 6.74
C SER A 86 9.00 -11.15 6.68
N PHE A 87 7.74 -10.76 6.79
CA PHE A 87 7.33 -9.37 6.82
C PHE A 87 7.92 -8.60 8.02
N LEU A 88 7.79 -9.14 9.24
CA LEU A 88 8.27 -8.52 10.47
C LEU A 88 9.81 -8.48 10.61
N LYS A 89 10.56 -9.23 9.80
CA LYS A 89 12.02 -9.08 9.71
C LYS A 89 12.44 -7.78 9.03
N VAL A 90 11.60 -7.27 8.13
CA VAL A 90 11.87 -6.06 7.35
C VAL A 90 11.17 -4.85 7.97
N VAL A 91 9.91 -5.04 8.37
CA VAL A 91 9.06 -3.98 8.92
C VAL A 91 9.03 -4.06 10.44
N VAL A 92 9.49 -2.98 11.09
CA VAL A 92 9.50 -2.88 12.55
C VAL A 92 8.24 -2.17 13.02
N LEU A 93 7.31 -2.92 13.61
CA LEU A 93 6.04 -2.40 14.13
C LEU A 93 6.21 -1.63 15.45
N ILE A 94 6.72 -0.40 15.35
CA ILE A 94 6.78 0.58 16.45
C ILE A 94 5.53 1.46 16.42
N GLY A 95 4.95 1.73 17.58
CA GLY A 95 3.77 2.59 17.71
C GLY A 95 2.72 2.05 18.68
N GLU A 96 1.58 2.75 18.73
CA GLU A 96 0.40 2.34 19.47
C GLU A 96 -0.29 1.14 18.81
N THR A 97 -1.16 0.44 19.56
CA THR A 97 -1.89 -0.74 19.06
C THR A 97 -2.63 -0.45 17.75
N GLN A 98 -3.23 0.74 17.62
CA GLN A 98 -3.99 1.12 16.42
C GLN A 98 -3.08 1.32 15.20
N GLU A 99 -1.91 1.93 15.37
CA GLU A 99 -0.93 2.14 14.28
C GLU A 99 -0.42 0.79 13.76
N ARG A 100 -0.11 -0.12 14.70
CA ARG A 100 0.32 -1.49 14.37
C ARG A 100 -0.75 -2.25 13.60
N GLU A 101 -2.02 -2.14 14.00
CA GLU A 101 -3.14 -2.80 13.33
C GLU A 101 -3.30 -2.33 11.88
N ARG A 102 -3.15 -1.04 11.60
CA ARG A 102 -3.22 -0.49 10.23
C ARG A 102 -2.14 -1.08 9.32
N VAL A 103 -0.91 -1.23 9.80
CA VAL A 103 0.15 -1.89 9.02
C VAL A 103 -0.18 -3.37 8.78
N LEU A 104 -0.75 -4.05 9.78
CA LEU A 104 -1.17 -5.44 9.65
C LEU A 104 -2.35 -5.61 8.68
N GLN A 105 -3.23 -4.61 8.53
CA GLN A 105 -4.28 -4.61 7.51
C GLN A 105 -3.69 -4.68 6.10
N HIS A 106 -2.66 -3.88 5.81
CA HIS A 106 -1.95 -3.94 4.52
C HIS A 106 -1.32 -5.31 4.28
N PHE A 107 -0.65 -5.87 5.29
CA PHE A 107 -0.11 -7.23 5.21
C PHE A 107 -1.20 -8.28 4.93
N ALA A 108 -2.32 -8.23 5.66
CA ALA A 108 -3.41 -9.19 5.51
C ALA A 108 -4.07 -9.13 4.14
N CYS A 109 -4.28 -7.92 3.61
CA CYS A 109 -4.78 -7.71 2.25
C CYS A 109 -3.82 -8.32 1.21
N ARG A 110 -2.51 -8.03 1.32
CA ARG A 110 -1.51 -8.58 0.39
C ARG A 110 -1.41 -10.10 0.48
N PHE A 111 -1.39 -10.66 1.69
CA PHE A 111 -1.31 -12.11 1.89
C PHE A 111 -2.51 -12.82 1.25
N HIS A 112 -3.72 -12.28 1.45
CA HIS A 112 -4.93 -12.81 0.83
C HIS A 112 -4.90 -12.69 -0.70
N GLN A 113 -4.40 -11.58 -1.26
CA GLN A 113 -4.23 -11.43 -2.71
C GLN A 113 -3.29 -12.49 -3.31
N CYS A 114 -2.21 -12.83 -2.59
CA CYS A 114 -1.27 -13.89 -3.01
C CYS A 114 -1.83 -15.31 -2.78
N ASN A 115 -2.80 -15.48 -1.89
CA ASN A 115 -3.32 -16.78 -1.45
C ASN A 115 -4.86 -16.75 -1.31
N PRO A 116 -5.62 -16.48 -2.39
CA PRO A 116 -7.07 -16.25 -2.31
C PRO A 116 -7.86 -17.47 -1.85
N ASP A 117 -7.33 -18.69 -2.07
CA ASP A 117 -8.01 -19.94 -1.69
C ASP A 117 -7.74 -20.35 -0.23
N SER A 118 -6.78 -19.71 0.45
CA SER A 118 -6.36 -20.10 1.81
C SER A 118 -7.31 -19.57 2.90
N PHE A 119 -7.98 -18.44 2.68
CA PHE A 119 -8.84 -17.78 3.65
C PHE A 119 -10.06 -17.15 2.96
N SER A 120 -11.19 -17.03 3.68
CA SER A 120 -12.43 -16.47 3.12
C SER A 120 -12.40 -14.95 2.90
N SER A 121 -11.52 -14.22 3.59
CA SER A 121 -11.38 -12.77 3.46
C SER A 121 -10.05 -12.27 4.03
N SER A 122 -9.60 -11.09 3.62
CA SER A 122 -8.47 -10.40 4.24
C SER A 122 -8.72 -10.08 5.72
N GLY A 123 -9.97 -9.83 6.12
CA GLY A 123 -10.35 -9.64 7.53
C GLY A 123 -10.10 -10.89 8.39
N SER A 124 -10.34 -12.08 7.83
CA SER A 124 -10.04 -13.36 8.50
C SER A 124 -8.53 -13.55 8.68
N VAL A 125 -7.73 -13.16 7.68
CA VAL A 125 -6.26 -13.17 7.75
C VAL A 125 -5.78 -12.19 8.82
N LEU A 126 -6.35 -10.99 8.88
CA LEU A 126 -6.01 -9.98 9.89
C LEU A 126 -6.32 -10.49 11.30
N ALA A 127 -7.52 -11.02 11.53
CA ALA A 127 -7.91 -11.55 12.83
C ALA A 127 -6.94 -12.65 13.31
N LEU A 128 -6.56 -13.57 12.43
CA LEU A 128 -5.58 -14.61 12.76
C LEU A 128 -4.17 -14.04 12.97
N THR A 129 -3.78 -13.05 12.18
CA THR A 129 -2.50 -12.34 12.34
C THR A 129 -2.43 -11.63 13.69
N CYS A 130 -3.48 -10.92 14.09
CA CYS A 130 -3.57 -10.29 15.40
C CYS A 130 -3.49 -11.34 16.52
N ALA A 131 -4.18 -12.48 16.38
CA ALA A 131 -4.06 -13.58 17.33
C ALA A 131 -2.62 -14.12 17.40
N LEU A 132 -1.92 -14.29 16.26
CA LEU A 132 -0.51 -14.70 16.22
C LEU A 132 0.41 -13.67 16.89
N MET A 133 0.14 -12.37 16.74
CA MET A 133 0.90 -11.32 17.39
C MET A 133 0.69 -11.32 18.91
N LEU A 134 -0.53 -11.61 19.38
CA LEU A 134 -0.83 -11.78 20.81
C LEU A 134 -0.20 -13.06 21.38
N LEU A 135 -0.27 -14.18 20.65
CA LEU A 135 0.32 -15.46 21.06
C LEU A 135 1.85 -15.41 21.18
N ASN A 136 2.53 -14.68 20.29
CA ASN A 136 3.97 -14.43 20.42
C ASN A 136 4.33 -13.56 21.63
N THR A 137 3.37 -12.81 22.18
CA THR A 137 3.54 -12.02 23.42
C THR A 137 3.35 -12.89 24.68
N ASP A 138 2.56 -13.97 24.60
CA ASP A 138 2.19 -14.82 25.74
C ASP A 138 3.21 -15.96 26.01
N LEU A 139 3.75 -16.59 24.97
CA LEU A 139 4.72 -17.70 25.13
C LEU A 139 6.15 -17.20 25.42
N HIS A 140 6.48 -15.97 25.01
CA HIS A 140 7.70 -15.27 25.40
C HIS A 140 7.29 -13.97 26.10
N GLY A 141 7.24 -13.98 27.44
CA GLY A 141 7.10 -12.79 28.29
C GLY A 141 8.28 -11.79 28.21
N GLN A 142 8.86 -11.63 27.02
CA GLN A 142 9.93 -10.71 26.68
C GLN A 142 9.61 -10.01 25.35
N VAL A 143 8.47 -9.31 25.31
CA VAL A 143 8.43 -8.02 24.61
C VAL A 143 9.23 -7.02 25.45
N ARG A 144 10.54 -7.25 25.55
CA ARG A 144 11.49 -6.22 25.97
C ARG A 144 12.57 -5.95 24.93
N ASP A 145 12.81 -6.86 23.98
CA ASP A 145 14.00 -6.70 23.10
C ASP A 145 13.73 -6.83 21.58
N ILE A 146 12.52 -6.51 21.10
CA ILE A 146 12.32 -6.12 19.67
C ILE A 146 11.94 -4.64 19.55
N TYR A 147 11.69 -3.98 20.69
CA TYR A 147 11.59 -2.53 20.84
C TYR A 147 12.87 -1.90 21.42
N ASP A 148 13.96 -2.66 21.57
CA ASP A 148 15.20 -2.11 22.09
C ASP A 148 15.99 -1.38 21.00
N CYS A 149 15.67 -0.10 20.82
CA CYS A 149 16.55 0.87 20.17
C CYS A 149 17.78 1.25 21.03
N LYS A 150 18.14 0.52 22.10
CA LYS A 150 19.44 0.72 22.77
C LYS A 150 20.52 -0.20 22.22
N GLY A 151 20.85 -0.01 20.94
CA GLY A 151 21.97 -0.73 20.34
C GLY A 151 22.61 -0.12 19.11
N TYR A 152 22.00 0.86 18.43
CA TYR A 152 22.62 1.50 17.26
C TYR A 152 23.44 2.73 17.67
N ASN A 153 24.54 2.47 18.36
CA ASN A 153 25.73 3.31 18.39
C ASN A 153 26.93 2.39 18.62
N ALA A 154 27.34 1.71 17.54
CA ALA A 154 28.67 1.14 17.44
C ALA A 154 29.43 1.93 16.38
N THR A 155 30.14 2.95 16.89
CA THR A 155 31.32 3.66 16.36
C THR A 155 31.29 4.19 14.93
#